data_AF-A0AAX6MEQ9-F1
#
_entry.id   AF-A0AAX6MEQ9-F1
#
_cell.length_a   1.000
_cell.length_b   1.000
_cell.length_c   1.000
_cell.angle_alpha   90.00
_cell.angle_beta   90.00
_cell.angle_gamma   90.00
#
_symmetry.space_group_name_H-M   'P 1'
#
loop_
_entity.id
_entity.type
_entity.pdbx_description
1 polymer ?
#
loop_
_entity_poly.entity_id
_entity_poly.type
_entity_poly.pdbx_seq_one_letter_code
_entity_poly.pdbx_strand_id
1 'polypeptide(L)'
;MDCQKRLLALLAVTATVRAAPFVQPEIIHATSVVEVSSTGAWADHPICPSDYFSYVTDKGFFRFGWWGHGGSNRGNGMYFTPDADPFHWFELGERESCDGATGTCLYSTQNVPIRLENYPPPPCAPLPLKYIEQPLSSAGDDGEDRVELAYIDDDGGVQAQGFSTRRKLSGDPRVAGMCNKALRILKQLYEQHDIDLGFEIGNPCAQERSVDRQDVSEL
;
A
#
# COMPACT_ATOMS: atom_id res chain seq x y z
N MET A 1 43.66 29.50 50.14
CA MET A 1 42.43 28.69 50.07
C MET A 1 41.78 29.00 48.73
N ASP A 2 42.21 28.32 47.67
CA ASP A 2 41.75 28.55 46.30
C ASP A 2 40.67 27.55 45.92
N CYS A 3 39.53 28.07 45.48
CA CYS A 3 38.32 27.33 45.16
C CYS A 3 38.39 26.86 43.70
N GLN A 4 38.83 25.61 43.47
CA GLN A 4 38.61 24.91 42.20
C GLN A 4 37.10 24.66 42.02
N LYS A 5 36.46 25.36 41.08
CA LYS A 5 35.16 24.94 40.52
C LYS A 5 35.35 24.53 39.08
N ARG A 6 35.21 23.21 38.88
CA ARG A 6 35.29 22.50 37.61
C ARG A 6 34.16 22.94 36.68
N LEU A 7 34.51 23.32 35.46
CA LEU A 7 33.59 23.53 34.36
C LEU A 7 33.13 22.14 33.85
N LEU A 8 31.85 21.80 34.04
CA LEU A 8 31.25 20.65 33.34
C LEU A 8 30.99 21.08 31.89
N ALA A 9 31.69 20.46 30.94
CA ALA A 9 31.30 20.51 29.54
C ALA A 9 30.08 19.60 29.35
N LEU A 10 28.90 20.19 29.15
CA LEU A 10 27.75 19.46 28.60
C LEU A 10 28.06 19.14 27.13
N LEU A 11 28.43 17.90 26.86
CA LEU A 11 28.37 17.32 25.52
C LEU A 11 26.89 17.18 25.14
N ALA A 12 26.37 18.15 24.39
CA ALA A 12 25.10 18.01 23.69
C ALA A 12 25.29 16.94 22.61
N VAL A 13 24.83 15.72 22.89
CA VAL A 13 24.65 14.69 21.87
C VAL A 13 23.48 15.16 21.01
N THR A 14 23.77 15.86 19.92
CA THR A 14 22.80 16.08 18.86
C THR A 14 22.51 14.74 18.21
N ALA A 15 21.43 14.08 18.63
CA ALA A 15 20.87 12.97 17.90
C ALA A 15 20.52 13.48 16.50
N THR A 16 21.31 13.09 15.50
CA THR A 16 20.94 13.26 14.10
C THR A 16 19.75 12.34 13.84
N VAL A 17 18.54 12.89 13.99
CA VAL A 17 17.34 12.28 13.44
C VAL A 17 17.55 12.25 11.94
N ARG A 18 17.99 11.12 11.42
CA ARG A 18 18.05 10.86 10.00
C ARG A 18 16.59 10.82 9.55
N ALA A 19 16.10 11.95 9.03
CA ALA A 19 14.79 11.99 8.40
C ALA A 19 14.72 10.84 7.40
N ALA A 20 13.71 9.97 7.55
CA ALA A 20 13.46 8.95 6.57
C ALA A 20 13.33 9.64 5.19
N PRO A 21 13.87 9.06 4.12
CA PRO A 21 13.74 9.65 2.79
C PRO A 21 12.25 9.92 2.53
N PHE A 22 11.94 11.15 2.12
CA PHE A 22 10.60 11.52 1.68
C PHE A 22 10.19 10.58 0.55
N VAL A 23 9.27 9.66 0.85
CA VAL A 23 8.73 8.75 -0.16
C VAL A 23 7.76 9.59 -0.97
N GLN A 24 8.13 9.91 -2.21
CA GLN A 24 7.19 10.54 -3.13
C GLN A 24 5.95 9.65 -3.24
N PRO A 25 4.73 10.21 -3.24
CA PRO A 25 3.53 9.40 -3.40
C PRO A 25 3.56 8.60 -4.70
N GLU A 26 3.05 7.38 -4.66
CA GLU A 26 3.04 6.48 -5.81
C GLU A 26 1.66 5.86 -5.99
N ILE A 27 1.29 5.54 -7.22
CA ILE A 27 0.17 4.63 -7.48
C ILE A 27 0.75 3.30 -7.92
N ILE A 28 0.28 2.22 -7.31
CA ILE A 28 0.60 0.86 -7.70
C ILE A 28 -0.66 0.16 -8.23
N HIS A 29 -0.47 -0.70 -9.22
CA HIS A 29 -1.40 -1.77 -9.55
C HIS A 29 -0.85 -3.05 -8.95
N ALA A 30 -1.68 -3.86 -8.32
CA ALA A 30 -1.23 -5.07 -7.67
C ALA A 30 -2.26 -6.18 -7.77
N THR A 31 -1.74 -7.40 -7.83
CA THR A 31 -2.51 -8.62 -7.62
C THR A 31 -2.04 -9.28 -6.34
N SER A 32 -2.94 -9.83 -5.55
CA SER A 32 -2.60 -10.59 -4.35
C SER A 32 -3.34 -11.91 -4.28
N VAL A 33 -2.75 -12.83 -3.54
CA VAL A 33 -3.39 -14.08 -3.12
C VAL A 33 -3.20 -14.17 -1.62
N VAL A 34 -4.31 -14.15 -0.89
CA VAL A 34 -4.34 -14.23 0.57
C VAL A 34 -5.03 -15.54 0.97
N GLU A 35 -4.49 -16.20 1.97
CA GLU A 35 -5.08 -17.38 2.61
C GLU A 35 -5.55 -16.98 4.00
N VAL A 36 -6.83 -17.20 4.29
CA VAL A 36 -7.47 -16.76 5.54
C VAL A 36 -7.58 -17.92 6.52
N SER A 37 -6.86 -17.84 7.64
CA SER A 37 -6.98 -18.79 8.72
C SER A 37 -8.09 -18.43 9.70
N SER A 38 -9.02 -19.35 9.93
CA SER A 38 -10.03 -19.22 10.99
C SER A 38 -9.68 -19.97 12.28
N THR A 39 -8.65 -20.82 12.27
CA THR A 39 -8.32 -21.75 13.39
C THR A 39 -6.83 -22.07 13.55
N GLY A 40 -5.92 -21.45 12.79
CA GLY A 40 -4.47 -21.69 12.84
C GLY A 40 -3.98 -22.91 12.04
N ALA A 41 -4.87 -23.68 11.41
CA ALA A 41 -4.54 -24.87 10.62
C ALA A 41 -4.76 -24.66 9.10
N TRP A 42 -3.67 -24.44 8.37
CA TRP A 42 -3.63 -23.96 6.97
C TRP A 42 -4.13 -24.90 5.86
N ALA A 43 -4.76 -26.04 6.15
CA ALA A 43 -4.99 -27.06 5.12
C ALA A 43 -6.27 -26.87 4.26
N ASP A 44 -7.25 -26.08 4.73
CA ASP A 44 -8.59 -25.99 4.12
C ASP A 44 -9.11 -24.53 4.01
N HIS A 45 -8.21 -23.56 3.92
CA HIS A 45 -8.58 -22.15 3.97
C HIS A 45 -9.01 -21.57 2.62
N PRO A 46 -9.98 -20.64 2.61
CA PRO A 46 -10.35 -19.96 1.38
C PRO A 46 -9.15 -19.16 0.86
N ILE A 47 -8.82 -19.39 -0.41
CA ILE A 47 -7.86 -18.60 -1.16
C ILE A 47 -8.59 -17.39 -1.73
N CYS A 48 -8.09 -16.22 -1.39
CA CYS A 48 -8.67 -14.92 -1.64
C CYS A 48 -7.78 -14.15 -2.63
N PRO A 49 -7.94 -14.38 -3.94
CA PRO A 49 -7.23 -13.58 -4.90
C PRO A 49 -7.86 -12.20 -5.01
N SER A 50 -7.06 -11.16 -5.20
CA SER A 50 -7.55 -9.81 -5.46
C SER A 50 -6.71 -9.09 -6.50
N ASP A 51 -7.33 -8.13 -7.17
CA ASP A 51 -6.68 -7.13 -8.03
C ASP A 51 -7.08 -5.76 -7.50
N TYR A 52 -6.11 -4.87 -7.33
CA TYR A 52 -6.35 -3.58 -6.70
C TYR A 52 -5.38 -2.50 -7.18
N PHE A 53 -5.80 -1.25 -7.01
CA PHE A 53 -4.93 -0.09 -7.11
C PHE A 53 -4.73 0.51 -5.73
N SER A 54 -3.52 0.99 -5.45
CA SER A 54 -3.20 1.63 -4.18
C SER A 54 -2.41 2.91 -4.41
N TYR A 55 -2.81 3.99 -3.74
CA TYR A 55 -2.02 5.20 -3.58
C TYR A 55 -1.23 5.09 -2.28
N VAL A 56 0.09 5.09 -2.36
CA VAL A 56 0.99 4.85 -1.24
C VAL A 56 1.79 6.11 -0.94
N THR A 57 1.97 6.41 0.34
CA THR A 57 2.72 7.55 0.87
C THR A 57 3.63 7.11 2.02
N ASP A 58 4.40 8.05 2.56
CA ASP A 58 5.10 7.89 3.83
C ASP A 58 4.19 7.92 5.06
N LYS A 59 2.88 8.14 4.91
CA LYS A 59 1.93 8.11 6.03
C LYS A 59 1.05 6.88 6.02
N GLY A 60 0.98 6.17 4.90
CA GLY A 60 -0.01 5.12 4.73
C GLY A 60 -0.38 4.90 3.27
N PHE A 61 -1.49 4.20 3.06
CA PHE A 61 -2.01 3.93 1.74
C PHE A 61 -3.53 4.10 1.67
N PHE A 62 -4.04 4.36 0.47
CA PHE A 62 -5.46 4.29 0.17
C PHE A 62 -5.66 3.45 -1.09
N ARG A 63 -6.41 2.36 -0.98
CA ARG A 63 -6.54 1.36 -2.05
C ARG A 63 -7.97 0.93 -2.29
N PHE A 64 -8.26 0.48 -3.49
CA PHE A 64 -9.55 -0.09 -3.88
C PHE A 64 -9.33 -1.24 -4.84
N GLY A 65 -10.26 -2.20 -4.84
CA GLY A 65 -10.08 -3.38 -5.68
C GLY A 65 -11.27 -4.31 -5.77
N TRP A 66 -10.99 -5.45 -6.39
CA TRP A 66 -11.94 -6.52 -6.67
C TRP A 66 -11.42 -7.81 -6.06
N TRP A 67 -12.28 -8.50 -5.32
CA TRP A 67 -12.07 -9.91 -5.02
C TRP A 67 -12.29 -10.74 -6.29
N GLY A 68 -11.35 -11.63 -6.59
CA GLY A 68 -11.54 -12.65 -7.61
C GLY A 68 -12.57 -13.67 -7.15
N HIS A 69 -13.40 -14.15 -8.07
CA HIS A 69 -14.29 -15.27 -7.78
C HIS A 69 -13.44 -16.53 -7.75
N GLY A 70 -13.19 -17.06 -6.55
CA GLY A 70 -12.45 -18.29 -6.32
C GLY A 70 -13.14 -19.48 -6.97
N GLY A 71 -12.86 -19.73 -8.25
CA GLY A 71 -12.96 -21.07 -8.81
C GLY A 71 -11.82 -21.88 -8.22
N SER A 72 -12.09 -23.11 -7.78
CA SER A 72 -11.14 -24.08 -7.21
C SER A 72 -9.95 -24.47 -8.10
N ASN A 73 -9.75 -23.79 -9.23
CA ASN A 73 -8.68 -24.05 -10.17
C ASN A 73 -7.65 -22.93 -10.09
N ARG A 74 -6.49 -23.27 -9.52
CA ARG A 74 -5.22 -22.52 -9.50
C ARG A 74 -4.67 -22.10 -10.90
N GLY A 75 -5.49 -22.00 -11.95
CA GLY A 75 -5.01 -21.96 -13.33
C GLY A 75 -5.75 -21.06 -14.33
N ASN A 76 -6.92 -20.51 -14.01
CA ASN A 76 -7.61 -19.61 -14.93
C ASN A 76 -7.61 -18.18 -14.39
N GLY A 77 -6.49 -17.48 -14.62
CA GLY A 77 -6.30 -16.04 -14.32
C GLY A 77 -7.20 -15.09 -15.14
N MET A 78 -8.40 -15.53 -15.53
CA MET A 78 -9.41 -14.71 -16.18
C MET A 78 -10.56 -14.48 -15.21
N TYR A 79 -10.51 -13.41 -14.41
CA TYR A 79 -11.66 -12.59 -13.98
C TYR A 79 -11.16 -11.31 -13.26
N PHE A 80 -10.08 -10.69 -13.76
CA PHE A 80 -9.58 -9.41 -13.26
C PHE A 80 -9.62 -8.42 -14.42
N THR A 81 -10.80 -7.86 -14.69
CA THR A 81 -10.86 -6.69 -15.57
C THR A 81 -11.05 -5.48 -14.67
N PRO A 82 -10.02 -4.67 -14.41
CA PRO A 82 -10.15 -3.39 -13.70
C PRO A 82 -11.05 -2.38 -14.43
N ASP A 83 -11.71 -2.79 -15.53
CA ASP A 83 -12.69 -2.06 -16.32
C ASP A 83 -14.16 -2.41 -16.00
N ALA A 84 -14.42 -3.41 -15.15
CA ALA A 84 -15.76 -3.71 -14.67
C ALA A 84 -16.04 -2.86 -13.42
N ASP A 85 -16.60 -1.67 -13.63
CA ASP A 85 -17.37 -1.04 -12.56
C ASP A 85 -18.58 -1.93 -12.26
N PRO A 86 -18.90 -2.15 -10.97
CA PRO A 86 -18.30 -1.54 -9.77
C PRO A 86 -17.22 -2.40 -9.08
N PHE A 87 -16.30 -1.75 -8.33
CA PHE A 87 -15.31 -2.41 -7.46
C PHE A 87 -15.93 -2.90 -6.14
N HIS A 88 -15.28 -3.87 -5.48
CA HIS A 88 -15.86 -4.64 -4.38
C HIS A 88 -15.53 -4.07 -2.99
N TRP A 89 -14.43 -3.34 -2.85
CA TRP A 89 -13.96 -2.82 -1.56
C TRP A 89 -12.98 -1.67 -1.75
N PHE A 90 -12.83 -0.87 -0.70
CA PHE A 90 -11.70 0.03 -0.52
C PHE A 90 -11.14 -0.10 0.89
N GLU A 91 -9.90 0.32 1.06
CA GLU A 91 -9.19 0.21 2.32
C GLU A 91 -8.23 1.38 2.50
N LEU A 92 -8.21 1.91 3.73
CA LEU A 92 -7.25 2.88 4.21
C LEU A 92 -6.28 2.18 5.16
N GLY A 93 -4.99 2.43 5.01
CA GLY A 93 -3.96 1.98 5.95
C GLY A 93 -3.18 3.18 6.48
N GLU A 94 -3.15 3.37 7.78
CA GLU A 94 -2.26 4.31 8.46
C GLU A 94 -0.98 3.58 8.87
N ARG A 95 0.18 4.17 8.58
CA ARG A 95 1.48 3.55 8.83
C ARG A 95 1.91 3.74 10.28
N GLU A 96 1.96 2.66 11.06
CA GLU A 96 2.44 2.68 12.45
C GLU A 96 3.98 2.73 12.49
N SER A 97 4.64 1.88 11.70
CA SER A 97 6.10 1.81 11.67
C SER A 97 6.63 1.18 10.38
N CYS A 98 7.90 1.46 10.06
CA CYS A 98 8.65 0.72 9.06
C CYS A 98 10.09 0.51 9.53
N ASP A 99 10.58 -0.70 9.32
CA ASP A 99 11.98 -1.03 9.48
C ASP A 99 12.75 -0.61 8.21
N GLY A 100 13.66 0.35 8.34
CA GLY A 100 14.45 0.85 7.21
C GLY A 100 15.49 -0.14 6.66
N ALA A 101 15.83 -1.21 7.40
CA ALA A 101 16.77 -2.24 6.96
C ALA A 101 16.07 -3.33 6.15
N THR A 102 14.86 -3.72 6.55
CA THR A 102 14.10 -4.79 5.88
C THR A 102 13.04 -4.25 4.90
N GLY A 103 12.65 -2.98 5.04
CA GLY A 103 11.52 -2.40 4.33
C GLY A 103 10.16 -2.89 4.84
N THR A 104 10.13 -3.66 5.92
CA THR A 104 8.89 -4.20 6.51
C THR A 104 8.11 -3.07 7.16
N CYS A 105 6.84 -2.92 6.79
CA CYS A 105 5.97 -1.88 7.32
C CYS A 105 4.74 -2.49 7.98
N LEU A 106 4.35 -1.90 9.11
CA LEU A 106 3.13 -2.22 9.85
C LEU A 106 2.14 -1.07 9.69
N TYR A 107 0.90 -1.42 9.37
CA TYR A 107 -0.19 -0.48 9.17
C TYR A 107 -1.38 -0.85 10.07
N SER A 108 -2.06 0.16 10.60
CA SER A 108 -3.44 0.02 11.06
C SER A 108 -4.37 0.20 9.85
N THR A 109 -5.31 -0.71 9.62
CA THR A 109 -6.16 -0.70 8.43
C THR A 109 -7.64 -0.58 8.75
N GLN A 110 -8.37 0.05 7.84
CA GLN A 110 -9.81 0.10 7.83
C GLN A 110 -10.31 -0.37 6.47
N ASN A 111 -10.90 -1.57 6.44
CA ASN A 111 -11.49 -2.14 5.24
C ASN A 111 -12.98 -1.78 5.15
N VAL A 112 -13.41 -1.27 4.00
CA VAL A 112 -14.79 -0.89 3.73
C VAL A 112 -15.31 -1.71 2.54
N PRO A 113 -16.16 -2.72 2.77
CA PRO A 113 -16.77 -3.48 1.70
C PRO A 113 -17.85 -2.65 1.00
N ILE A 114 -17.89 -2.70 -0.33
CA ILE A 114 -18.98 -2.12 -1.12
C ILE A 114 -20.03 -3.20 -1.35
N ARG A 115 -21.24 -2.96 -0.85
CA ARG A 115 -22.37 -3.85 -1.10
C ARG A 115 -22.90 -3.59 -2.50
N LEU A 116 -22.68 -4.55 -3.38
CA LEU A 116 -23.28 -4.56 -4.70
C LEU A 116 -24.58 -5.35 -4.64
N GLU A 117 -25.67 -4.73 -5.08
CA GLU A 117 -26.96 -5.39 -5.19
C GLU A 117 -26.81 -6.59 -6.14
N ASN A 118 -27.17 -7.79 -5.67
CA ASN A 118 -27.02 -9.09 -6.34
C ASN A 118 -25.64 -9.77 -6.33
N TYR A 119 -24.64 -9.24 -5.62
CA TYR A 119 -23.37 -9.96 -5.42
C TYR A 119 -23.31 -10.58 -4.02
N PRO A 120 -22.95 -11.88 -3.91
CA PRO A 120 -22.69 -12.47 -2.60
C PRO A 120 -21.53 -11.72 -1.93
N PRO A 121 -21.55 -11.58 -0.59
CA PRO A 121 -20.42 -11.00 0.13
C PRO A 121 -19.16 -11.81 -0.20
N PRO A 122 -18.02 -11.15 -0.41
CA PRO A 122 -16.80 -11.86 -0.74
C PRO A 122 -16.43 -12.80 0.41
N PRO A 123 -15.91 -14.00 0.13
CA PRO A 123 -15.57 -15.00 1.15
C PRO A 123 -14.45 -14.53 2.10
N CYS A 124 -13.87 -13.36 1.82
CA CYS A 124 -12.68 -12.80 2.45
C CYS A 124 -12.97 -11.45 3.13
N ALA A 125 -14.24 -11.14 3.42
CA ALA A 125 -14.65 -9.91 4.09
C ALA A 125 -14.39 -9.93 5.61
N PRO A 126 -14.23 -8.74 6.20
CA PRO A 126 -12.95 -8.05 6.38
C PRO A 126 -11.99 -8.82 7.30
N LEU A 127 -10.71 -8.81 6.92
CA LEU A 127 -9.58 -9.24 7.74
C LEU A 127 -9.17 -8.09 8.68
N PRO A 128 -8.66 -8.39 9.89
CA PRO A 128 -8.56 -7.43 11.00
C PRO A 128 -7.59 -6.26 10.81
N LEU A 129 -7.58 -5.38 11.82
CA LEU A 129 -7.07 -4.00 11.89
C LEU A 129 -5.57 -3.81 11.66
N LYS A 130 -4.74 -4.86 11.64
CA LYS A 130 -3.30 -4.70 11.42
C LYS A 130 -2.82 -5.47 10.20
N TYR A 131 -2.03 -4.80 9.38
CA TYR A 131 -1.49 -5.30 8.12
C TYR A 131 0.02 -5.11 8.11
N ILE A 132 0.75 -6.20 7.90
CA ILE A 132 2.19 -6.19 7.66
C ILE A 132 2.44 -6.42 6.18
N GLU A 133 3.30 -5.58 5.63
CA GLU A 133 3.84 -5.72 4.29
C GLU A 133 5.35 -5.84 4.36
N GLN A 134 5.89 -6.95 3.86
CA GLN A 134 7.32 -7.23 3.84
C GLN A 134 7.80 -7.39 2.40
N PRO A 135 8.69 -6.51 1.90
CA PRO A 135 9.35 -6.68 0.61
C PRO A 135 10.10 -8.01 0.55
N LEU A 136 9.87 -8.75 -0.53
CA LEU A 136 10.67 -9.93 -0.84
C LEU A 136 11.87 -9.52 -1.70
N SER A 137 13.02 -10.12 -1.42
CA SER A 137 14.28 -9.79 -2.10
C SER A 137 14.32 -10.18 -3.58
N SER A 138 13.37 -10.99 -4.04
CA SER A 138 13.16 -11.27 -5.46
C SER A 138 12.30 -10.17 -6.09
N ALA A 139 12.94 -9.24 -6.79
CA ALA A 139 12.23 -8.44 -7.80
C ALA A 139 11.57 -9.42 -8.79
N GLY A 140 10.29 -9.18 -9.10
CA GLY A 140 9.66 -9.87 -10.22
C GLY A 140 10.36 -9.51 -11.52
N ASP A 141 10.16 -10.34 -12.54
CA ASP A 141 10.56 -9.96 -13.90
C ASP A 141 9.78 -8.69 -14.32
N ASP A 142 10.32 -7.91 -15.26
CA ASP A 142 9.62 -6.79 -15.90
C ASP A 142 9.21 -5.59 -15.00
N GLY A 143 9.97 -5.34 -13.92
CA GLY A 143 9.80 -4.16 -13.07
C GLY A 143 8.64 -4.26 -12.08
N GLU A 144 8.23 -5.49 -11.77
CA GLU A 144 7.30 -5.80 -10.70
C GLU A 144 8.06 -6.13 -9.42
N ASP A 145 7.49 -5.82 -8.26
CA ASP A 145 8.02 -6.24 -6.98
C ASP A 145 7.06 -7.22 -6.30
N ARG A 146 7.59 -7.99 -5.34
CA ARG A 146 6.81 -8.95 -4.58
C ARG A 146 6.87 -8.61 -3.11
N VAL A 147 5.74 -8.73 -2.45
CA VAL A 147 5.61 -8.57 -1.01
C VAL A 147 4.94 -9.77 -0.40
N GLU A 148 5.37 -10.11 0.80
CA GLU A 148 4.63 -10.96 1.72
C GLU A 148 3.68 -10.09 2.54
N LEU A 149 2.48 -10.60 2.74
CA LEU A 149 1.39 -9.94 3.44
C LEU A 149 1.01 -10.76 4.66
N ALA A 150 0.79 -10.11 5.80
CA ALA A 150 0.16 -10.73 6.96
C ALA A 150 -0.92 -9.81 7.54
N TYR A 151 -2.08 -10.39 7.87
CA TYR A 151 -3.18 -9.71 8.54
C TYR A 151 -3.28 -10.24 9.96
N ILE A 152 -3.28 -9.34 10.92
CA ILE A 152 -3.13 -9.64 12.35
C ILE A 152 -4.35 -9.10 13.09
N ASP A 153 -4.93 -9.94 13.95
CA ASP A 153 -6.00 -9.54 14.86
C ASP A 153 -5.49 -8.65 16.02
N ASP A 154 -6.42 -8.13 16.80
CA ASP A 154 -6.11 -7.28 17.95
C ASP A 154 -5.34 -8.01 19.06
N ASP A 155 -5.42 -9.35 19.09
CA ASP A 155 -4.72 -10.21 20.05
C ASP A 155 -3.30 -10.60 19.55
N GLY A 156 -2.91 -10.16 18.35
CA GLY A 156 -1.60 -10.46 17.74
C GLY A 156 -1.55 -11.78 16.96
N GLY A 157 -2.68 -12.45 16.75
CA GLY A 157 -2.81 -13.67 15.96
C GLY A 157 -2.83 -13.37 14.46
N VAL A 158 -2.06 -14.13 13.67
CA VAL A 158 -2.12 -14.05 12.21
C VAL A 158 -3.41 -14.72 11.72
N GLN A 159 -4.33 -13.91 11.20
CA GLN A 159 -5.61 -14.35 10.65
C GLN A 159 -5.53 -14.60 9.15
N ALA A 160 -4.58 -13.99 8.45
CA ALA A 160 -4.35 -14.31 7.05
C ALA A 160 -2.91 -14.02 6.66
N GLN A 161 -2.41 -14.77 5.67
CA GLN A 161 -1.10 -14.54 5.08
C GLN A 161 -1.19 -14.66 3.57
N GLY A 162 -0.29 -14.02 2.85
CA GLY A 162 -0.35 -14.05 1.40
C GLY A 162 0.83 -13.38 0.75
N PHE A 163 0.71 -13.23 -0.56
CA PHE A 163 1.70 -12.51 -1.37
C PHE A 163 0.99 -11.55 -2.31
N SER A 164 1.64 -10.43 -2.58
CA SER A 164 1.26 -9.52 -3.66
C SER A 164 2.39 -9.39 -4.66
N THR A 165 2.03 -9.29 -5.93
CA THR A 165 2.90 -8.75 -6.98
C THR A 165 2.41 -7.36 -7.31
N ARG A 166 3.29 -6.36 -7.30
CA ARG A 166 2.92 -4.95 -7.49
C ARG A 166 3.75 -4.34 -8.62
N ARG A 167 3.12 -3.43 -9.36
CA ARG A 167 3.74 -2.62 -10.40
C ARG A 167 3.47 -1.15 -10.11
N LYS A 168 4.53 -0.36 -10.02
CA LYS A 168 4.42 1.10 -9.96
C LYS A 168 3.85 1.63 -11.28
N LEU A 169 2.79 2.44 -11.18
CA LEU A 169 2.24 3.20 -12.27
C LEU A 169 2.83 4.62 -12.27
N SER A 170 2.92 5.22 -13.45
CA SER A 170 3.56 6.52 -13.64
C SER A 170 3.05 7.24 -14.88
N GLY A 171 3.64 8.39 -15.19
CA GLY A 171 3.45 9.09 -16.46
C GLY A 171 4.10 8.43 -17.69
N ASP A 172 4.70 7.25 -17.57
CA ASP A 172 5.17 6.46 -18.73
C ASP A 172 3.98 6.15 -19.65
N PRO A 173 4.05 6.44 -20.96
CA PRO A 173 2.95 6.20 -21.90
C PRO A 173 2.33 4.80 -21.86
N ARG A 174 3.09 3.77 -21.48
CA ARG A 174 2.63 2.38 -21.38
C ARG A 174 1.65 2.16 -20.23
N VAL A 175 1.75 2.95 -19.16
CA VAL A 175 0.95 2.78 -17.93
C VAL A 175 0.19 4.04 -17.51
N ALA A 176 0.39 5.18 -18.17
CA ALA A 176 -0.22 6.46 -17.84
C ALA A 176 -1.76 6.41 -17.88
N GLY A 177 -2.35 5.68 -18.83
CA GLY A 177 -3.82 5.52 -18.90
C GLY A 177 -4.37 4.85 -17.64
N MET A 178 -3.72 3.78 -17.20
CA MET A 178 -4.07 3.05 -15.98
C MET A 178 -3.83 3.89 -14.72
N CYS A 179 -2.72 4.62 -14.65
CA CYS A 179 -2.41 5.53 -13.55
C CYS A 179 -3.51 6.59 -13.38
N ASN A 180 -3.85 7.30 -14.46
CA ASN A 180 -4.86 8.36 -14.42
C ASN A 180 -6.25 7.82 -14.07
N LYS A 181 -6.58 6.61 -14.54
CA LYS A 181 -7.83 5.94 -14.19
C LYS A 181 -7.91 5.65 -12.69
N ALA A 182 -6.86 5.03 -12.14
CA ALA A 182 -6.78 4.72 -10.71
C ALA A 182 -6.86 5.99 -9.85
N LEU A 183 -6.10 7.03 -10.21
CA LEU A 183 -6.12 8.31 -9.52
C LEU A 183 -7.51 8.95 -9.49
N ARG A 184 -8.23 8.91 -10.62
CA ARG A 184 -9.60 9.43 -10.70
C ARG A 184 -10.54 8.70 -9.74
N ILE A 185 -10.49 7.37 -9.68
CA ILE A 185 -11.36 6.57 -8.81
C ILE A 185 -11.04 6.83 -7.34
N LEU A 186 -9.75 6.89 -6.97
CA LEU A 186 -9.33 7.21 -5.60
C LEU A 186 -9.87 8.58 -5.15
N LYS A 187 -9.80 9.60 -6.02
CA LYS A 187 -10.35 10.93 -5.70
C LYS A 187 -11.86 10.90 -5.55
N GLN A 188 -12.57 10.18 -6.43
CA GLN A 188 -14.02 10.01 -6.31
C GLN A 188 -14.42 9.32 -5.01
N LEU A 189 -13.71 8.27 -4.61
CA LEU A 189 -13.93 7.56 -3.36
C LEU A 189 -13.69 8.45 -2.13
N TYR A 190 -12.57 9.17 -2.14
CA TYR A 190 -12.23 10.13 -1.09
C TYR A 190 -13.33 11.17 -0.90
N GLU A 191 -13.83 11.74 -2.00
CA GLU A 191 -14.91 12.74 -1.99
C GLU A 191 -16.27 12.16 -1.59
N GLN A 192 -16.61 10.96 -2.04
CA GLN A 192 -17.91 10.34 -1.80
C GLN A 192 -18.10 9.81 -0.37
N HIS A 193 -17.02 9.34 0.25
CA HIS A 193 -17.08 8.67 1.55
C HIS A 193 -16.59 9.54 2.72
N ASP A 194 -16.24 10.81 2.48
CA ASP A 194 -15.77 11.77 3.49
C ASP A 194 -14.64 11.19 4.37
N ILE A 195 -13.66 10.55 3.71
CA ILE A 195 -12.58 9.82 4.38
C ILE A 195 -11.50 10.82 4.83
N ASP A 196 -11.14 10.81 6.11
CA ASP A 196 -9.93 11.51 6.57
C ASP A 196 -8.70 10.63 6.33
N LEU A 197 -7.93 10.94 5.28
CA LEU A 197 -6.72 10.19 4.91
C LEU A 197 -5.50 10.58 5.75
N GLY A 198 -5.49 11.74 6.42
CA GLY A 198 -4.27 12.30 7.01
C GLY A 198 -3.19 12.73 5.99
N PHE A 199 -3.47 12.64 4.68
CA PHE A 199 -2.61 13.08 3.57
C PHE A 199 -3.42 13.56 2.35
N GLU A 200 -2.78 14.38 1.52
CA GLU A 200 -3.37 14.86 0.25
C GLU A 200 -3.08 13.90 -0.90
N ILE A 201 -4.10 13.64 -1.74
CA ILE A 201 -3.94 12.88 -2.99
C ILE A 201 -3.39 13.81 -4.08
N GLY A 202 -2.07 13.74 -4.28
CA GLY A 202 -1.34 14.39 -5.37
C GLY A 202 -1.53 13.69 -6.72
N ASN A 203 -0.79 14.13 -7.74
CA ASN A 203 -0.81 13.52 -9.08
C ASN A 203 0.54 12.86 -9.42
N PRO A 204 0.77 11.60 -9.03
CA PRO A 204 1.98 10.86 -9.38
C PRO A 204 1.99 10.37 -10.84
N CYS A 205 0.88 10.57 -11.58
CA CYS A 205 0.75 10.20 -12.98
C CYS A 205 1.27 11.29 -13.93
N ALA A 206 1.56 12.49 -13.44
CA ALA A 206 2.20 13.52 -14.23
C ALA A 206 3.64 13.11 -14.53
N GLN A 207 4.08 13.26 -15.79
CA GLN A 207 5.51 13.19 -16.08
C GLN A 207 6.19 14.34 -15.35
N GLU A 208 7.23 14.05 -14.57
CA GLU A 208 8.18 15.08 -14.15
C GLU A 208 8.74 15.70 -15.43
N ARG A 209 8.24 16.86 -15.82
CA ARG A 209 8.96 17.68 -16.80
C ARG A 209 10.26 18.04 -16.12
N SER A 210 11.36 17.46 -16.56
CA SER A 210 12.68 17.97 -16.24
C SER A 210 12.67 19.45 -16.59
N VAL A 211 12.58 20.32 -15.57
CA VAL A 211 12.86 21.73 -15.75
C VAL A 211 14.35 21.76 -16.02
N ASP A 212 14.72 21.70 -17.29
CA ASP A 212 16.07 21.99 -17.72
C ASP A 212 16.40 23.38 -17.18
N ARG A 213 17.25 23.42 -16.15
CA ARG A 213 17.99 24.61 -15.76
C ARG A 213 19.02 24.89 -16.86
N GLN A 214 18.55 25.26 -18.04
CA GLN A 214 19.34 25.85 -19.11
C GLN A 214 18.55 27.03 -19.69
N ASP A 215 18.23 28.00 -18.83
CA ASP A 215 17.82 29.34 -19.28
C ASP A 215 18.02 30.36 -18.15
N VAL A 216 19.23 30.39 -17.59
CA VAL A 216 19.74 31.57 -16.86
C VAL A 216 21.23 31.71 -17.15
N SER A 217 21.57 32.26 -18.32
CA SER A 217 22.68 33.23 -18.49
C SER A 217 22.96 33.43 -19.98
N GLU A 218 22.07 34.13 -20.68
CA GLU A 218 22.48 35.15 -21.65
C GLU A 218 21.40 36.25 -21.61
N LEU A 219 21.72 37.36 -20.92
CA LEU A 219 21.40 38.75 -21.23
C LEU A 219 21.90 39.67 -20.10
#